data_AF-A0A945XZB3-F1
#
_entry.id   AF-A0A945XZB3-F1
#
_cell.length_a   1.000
_cell.length_b   1.000
_cell.length_c   1.000
_cell.angle_alpha   90.00
_cell.angle_beta   90.00
_cell.angle_gamma   90.00
#
_symmetry.space_group_name_H-M   'P 1'
#
loop_
_entity.id
_entity.type
_entity.pdbx_description
1 polymer ?
#
loop_
_entity_poly.entity_id
_entity_poly.type
_entity_poly.pdbx_seq_one_letter_code
_entity_poly.pdbx_strand_id
1 'polypeptide(L)'
;MPESSLPPPPPRPVPPTGAESHRLVYDHSVTWGLGDAWASLGIFFLTSILVGLALYNVTTGPGLDGAWLPLAVAIPLLLQGLYIWYIAGRKGRGLRRDFALSAKPSDLGLGAVLMIAGMLGAGIVGAFMIWLFDSAPSASVADLAEESADGGGLTIWLVLLAVLASTLVPLVEELVFRGLWWSALEKRGMKSHWILLTTSLVFAAIHVEPQRSAVIFVLGMAVGAGRLATGRLGPAIAAHAMINGTSMLFLLIELS
;
A
#
# COMPACT_ATOMS: atom_id res chain seq x y z
N MET A 1 -59.89 58.91 18.49
CA MET A 1 -58.48 58.71 18.10
C MET A 1 -58.44 57.44 17.26
N PRO A 2 -57.87 57.43 16.04
CA PRO A 2 -57.81 56.22 15.23
C PRO A 2 -56.68 55.31 15.73
N GLU A 3 -56.97 54.03 15.92
CA GLU A 3 -55.97 52.99 16.22
C GLU A 3 -54.96 52.89 15.06
N SER A 4 -53.68 53.06 15.36
CA SER A 4 -52.61 52.82 14.40
C SER A 4 -52.41 51.30 14.22
N SER A 5 -52.87 50.76 13.10
CA SER A 5 -52.57 49.38 12.71
C SER A 5 -51.12 49.31 12.21
N LEU A 6 -50.18 48.98 13.11
CA LEU A 6 -48.82 48.64 12.71
C LEU A 6 -48.84 47.30 11.93
N PRO A 7 -48.07 47.19 10.83
CA PRO A 7 -47.97 45.94 10.08
C PRO A 7 -47.31 44.83 10.94
N PRO A 8 -47.65 43.55 10.69
CA PRO A 8 -47.10 42.44 11.43
C PRO A 8 -45.58 42.33 11.25
N PRO A 9 -44.85 41.86 12.28
CA PRO A 9 -43.40 41.68 12.19
C PRO A 9 -43.03 40.66 11.10
N PRO A 10 -41.87 40.83 10.46
CA PRO A 10 -41.40 39.90 9.44
C PRO A 10 -41.23 38.48 10.00
N PRO A 11 -41.45 37.44 9.18
CA PRO A 11 -41.25 36.06 9.58
C PRO A 11 -39.81 35.83 10.06
N ARG A 12 -39.65 35.02 11.11
CA ARG A 12 -38.32 34.64 11.62
C ARG A 12 -37.53 33.94 10.50
N PRO A 13 -36.21 34.19 10.40
CA PRO A 13 -35.36 33.45 9.47
C PRO A 13 -35.50 31.94 9.72
N VAL A 14 -35.86 31.19 8.68
CA VAL A 14 -35.81 29.73 8.70
C VAL A 14 -34.33 29.34 8.85
N PRO A 15 -33.96 28.50 9.84
CA PRO A 15 -32.59 28.02 9.93
C PRO A 15 -32.23 27.32 8.60
N PRO A 16 -31.02 27.53 8.05
CA PRO A 16 -30.65 26.87 6.81
C PRO A 16 -30.78 25.36 6.96
N THR A 17 -31.77 24.79 6.26
CA THR A 17 -31.90 23.35 6.04
C THR A 17 -30.75 22.94 5.13
N GLY A 18 -29.65 22.45 5.69
CA GLY A 18 -28.52 21.98 4.87
C GLY A 18 -27.13 22.05 5.49
N ALA A 19 -26.96 22.50 6.72
CA ALA A 19 -25.73 22.21 7.45
C ALA A 19 -25.89 20.84 8.14
N GLU A 20 -25.82 19.77 7.36
CA GLU A 20 -25.39 18.48 7.90
C GLU A 20 -23.97 18.70 8.44
N SER A 21 -23.88 19.10 9.71
CA SER A 21 -22.69 18.81 10.49
C SER A 21 -22.44 17.33 10.28
N HIS A 22 -21.33 16.96 9.64
CA HIS A 22 -20.82 15.59 9.62
C HIS A 22 -20.54 15.19 11.07
N ARG A 23 -21.59 14.93 11.85
CA ARG A 23 -21.51 14.10 13.04
C ARG A 23 -21.08 12.77 12.47
N LEU A 24 -19.83 12.41 12.74
CA LEU A 24 -19.33 11.05 12.61
C LEU A 24 -20.29 10.17 13.40
N VAL A 25 -21.35 9.68 12.76
CA VAL A 25 -22.19 8.65 13.33
C VAL A 25 -21.25 7.45 13.42
N TYR A 26 -20.73 7.20 14.62
CA TYR A 26 -19.90 6.05 14.89
C TYR A 26 -20.74 4.80 14.57
N ASP A 27 -20.46 4.19 13.43
CA ASP A 27 -21.08 2.95 13.02
C ASP A 27 -20.51 1.83 13.90
N HIS A 28 -21.28 1.44 14.93
CA HIS A 28 -20.92 0.37 15.86
C HIS A 28 -20.76 -1.01 15.19
N SER A 29 -21.15 -1.17 13.92
CA SER A 29 -20.97 -2.44 13.20
C SER A 29 -19.52 -2.72 12.79
N VAL A 30 -18.65 -1.71 12.75
CA VAL A 30 -17.25 -1.85 12.29
C VAL A 30 -16.27 -1.84 13.47
N THR A 31 -15.77 -3.04 13.82
CA THR A 31 -14.93 -3.27 15.01
C THR A 31 -13.43 -3.38 14.72
N TRP A 32 -13.01 -3.52 13.46
CA TRP A 32 -11.57 -3.50 13.12
C TRP A 32 -10.96 -2.10 13.31
N GLY A 33 -9.64 -2.01 13.52
CA GLY A 33 -8.92 -0.75 13.68
C GLY A 33 -7.40 -0.87 13.60
N LEU A 34 -6.68 0.05 14.27
CA LEU A 34 -5.19 0.03 14.27
C LEU A 34 -4.60 -1.25 14.87
N GLY A 35 -5.29 -1.91 15.80
CA GLY A 35 -4.85 -3.21 16.32
C GLY A 35 -4.76 -4.26 15.22
N ASP A 36 -5.75 -4.30 14.32
CA ASP A 36 -5.72 -5.20 13.16
C ASP A 36 -4.67 -4.76 12.13
N ALA A 37 -4.42 -3.46 11.99
CA ALA A 37 -3.36 -2.94 11.11
C ALA A 37 -1.95 -3.35 11.58
N TRP A 38 -1.71 -3.37 12.89
CA TRP A 38 -0.47 -3.91 13.45
C TRP A 38 -0.41 -5.44 13.39
N ALA A 39 -1.54 -6.12 13.65
CA ALA A 39 -1.60 -7.57 13.55
C ALA A 39 -1.33 -8.07 12.14
N SER A 40 -1.76 -7.35 11.09
CA SER A 40 -1.46 -7.73 9.70
C SER A 40 0.05 -7.66 9.39
N LEU A 41 0.77 -6.68 9.94
CA LEU A 41 2.24 -6.62 9.84
C LEU A 41 2.88 -7.77 10.63
N GLY A 42 2.40 -8.02 11.85
CA GLY A 42 2.87 -9.13 12.68
C GLY A 42 2.71 -10.48 11.99
N ILE A 43 1.58 -10.72 11.32
CA ILE A 43 1.34 -11.93 10.53
C ILE A 43 2.36 -12.04 9.40
N PHE A 44 2.59 -10.97 8.63
CA PHE A 44 3.56 -11.00 7.53
C PHE A 44 4.97 -11.33 8.01
N PHE A 45 5.48 -10.65 9.04
CA PHE A 45 6.83 -10.89 9.54
C PHE A 45 6.97 -12.26 10.19
N LEU A 46 6.01 -12.67 11.02
CA LEU A 46 6.05 -13.99 11.65
C LEU A 46 6.03 -15.09 10.60
N THR A 47 5.14 -15.00 9.62
CA THR A 47 5.06 -16.01 8.56
C THR A 47 6.30 -16.00 7.67
N SER A 48 6.88 -14.84 7.36
CA SER A 48 8.15 -14.75 6.63
C SER A 48 9.30 -15.45 7.37
N ILE A 49 9.41 -15.23 8.70
CA ILE A 49 10.42 -15.90 9.54
C ILE A 49 10.17 -17.41 9.56
N LEU A 50 8.93 -17.86 9.79
CA LEU A 50 8.59 -19.28 9.85
C LEU A 50 8.86 -20.00 8.51
N VAL A 51 8.52 -19.36 7.40
CA VAL A 51 8.80 -19.90 6.05
C VAL A 51 10.29 -19.93 5.79
N GLY A 52 11.04 -18.86 6.10
CA GLY A 52 12.50 -18.85 5.96
C GLY A 52 13.19 -19.95 6.77
N LEU A 53 12.79 -20.14 8.03
CA LEU A 53 13.28 -21.24 8.87
C LEU A 53 12.92 -22.61 8.31
N ALA A 54 11.69 -22.80 7.83
CA ALA A 54 11.27 -24.06 7.23
C ALA A 54 12.08 -24.38 5.97
N LEU A 55 12.30 -23.39 5.09
CA LEU A 55 13.08 -23.56 3.87
C LEU A 55 14.54 -23.89 4.17
N TYR A 56 15.17 -23.18 5.11
CA TYR A 56 16.54 -23.48 5.55
C TYR A 56 16.74 -24.95 5.98
N ASN A 57 15.71 -25.56 6.60
CA ASN A 57 15.75 -26.96 7.02
C ASN A 57 15.52 -27.95 5.86
N VAL A 58 14.90 -27.53 4.75
CA VAL A 58 14.51 -28.41 3.64
C VAL A 58 15.49 -28.32 2.46
N THR A 59 16.09 -27.17 2.19
CA THR A 59 16.95 -26.94 1.01
C THR A 59 18.43 -27.29 1.24
N THR A 60 18.81 -27.77 2.42
CA THR A 60 20.20 -28.13 2.78
C THR A 60 21.23 -27.00 2.53
N GLY A 61 20.81 -25.74 2.60
CA GLY A 61 21.65 -24.56 2.42
C GLY A 61 20.86 -23.24 2.55
N PRO A 62 21.55 -22.08 2.56
CA PRO A 62 20.89 -20.78 2.68
C PRO A 62 20.20 -20.31 1.38
N GLY A 63 20.42 -20.97 0.25
CA GLY A 63 19.90 -20.56 -1.05
C GLY A 63 18.37 -20.66 -1.15
N LEU A 64 17.73 -19.57 -1.56
CA LEU A 64 16.34 -19.54 -2.03
C LEU A 64 16.36 -19.68 -3.55
N ASP A 65 16.38 -20.91 -4.05
CA ASP A 65 16.44 -21.19 -5.49
C ASP A 65 15.16 -21.87 -5.99
N GLY A 66 14.99 -21.83 -7.32
CA GLY A 66 13.91 -22.51 -8.01
C GLY A 66 12.53 -22.14 -7.47
N ALA A 67 11.69 -23.15 -7.20
CA ALA A 67 10.32 -22.95 -6.74
C ALA A 67 10.22 -22.33 -5.33
N TRP A 68 11.29 -22.40 -4.53
CA TRP A 68 11.25 -21.95 -3.14
C TRP A 68 11.22 -20.42 -3.02
N LEU A 69 11.90 -19.71 -3.93
CA LEU A 69 11.92 -18.25 -3.94
C LEU A 69 10.51 -17.62 -4.10
N PRO A 70 9.73 -17.92 -5.17
CA PRO A 70 8.38 -17.36 -5.30
C PRO A 70 7.45 -17.83 -4.18
N LEU A 71 7.62 -19.04 -3.64
CA LEU A 71 6.83 -19.51 -2.49
C LEU A 71 7.16 -18.75 -1.20
N ALA A 72 8.44 -18.44 -0.95
CA ALA A 72 8.90 -17.67 0.19
C ALA A 72 8.26 -16.27 0.22
N VAL A 73 8.05 -15.67 -0.96
CA VAL A 73 7.35 -14.38 -1.11
C VAL A 73 5.83 -14.55 -1.05
N ALA A 74 5.26 -15.54 -1.74
CA ALA A 74 3.82 -15.70 -1.87
C ALA A 74 3.12 -16.06 -0.55
N ILE A 75 3.69 -16.98 0.24
CA ILE A 75 3.02 -17.53 1.43
C ILE A 75 2.72 -16.43 2.47
N PRO A 76 3.69 -15.58 2.91
CA PRO A 76 3.40 -14.51 3.85
C PRO A 76 2.35 -13.52 3.34
N LEU A 77 2.39 -13.16 2.06
CA LEU A 77 1.44 -12.24 1.44
C LEU A 77 0.03 -12.80 1.36
N LEU A 78 -0.11 -14.09 1.00
CA LEU A 78 -1.41 -14.75 0.95
C LEU A 78 -2.05 -14.83 2.34
N LEU A 79 -1.26 -15.14 3.38
CA LEU A 79 -1.75 -15.17 4.75
C LEU A 79 -2.10 -13.77 5.26
N GLN A 80 -1.31 -12.76 4.92
CA GLN A 80 -1.62 -11.37 5.25
C GLN A 80 -2.89 -10.89 4.54
N GLY A 81 -3.04 -11.17 3.24
CA GLY A 81 -4.24 -10.84 2.47
C GLY A 81 -5.49 -11.58 2.98
N LEU A 82 -5.35 -12.87 3.33
CA LEU A 82 -6.42 -13.67 3.93
C LEU A 82 -6.87 -13.08 5.27
N TYR A 83 -5.94 -12.63 6.10
CA TYR A 83 -6.28 -11.94 7.35
C TYR A 83 -7.08 -10.66 7.11
N ILE A 84 -6.69 -9.84 6.12
CA ILE A 84 -7.43 -8.62 5.78
C ILE A 84 -8.83 -8.94 5.26
N TRP A 85 -8.95 -9.95 4.38
CA TRP A 85 -10.25 -10.44 3.92
C TRP A 85 -11.13 -10.92 5.08
N TYR A 86 -10.55 -11.67 6.02
CA TYR A 86 -11.23 -12.16 7.21
C TYR A 86 -11.77 -11.01 8.08
N ILE A 87 -10.94 -10.02 8.43
CA ILE A 87 -11.41 -8.90 9.27
C ILE A 87 -12.43 -8.03 8.53
N ALA A 88 -12.30 -7.87 7.20
CA ALA A 88 -13.27 -7.11 6.42
C ALA A 88 -14.66 -7.75 6.43
N GLY A 89 -14.73 -9.09 6.44
CA GLY A 89 -16.00 -9.83 6.48
C GLY A 89 -16.55 -10.07 7.90
N ARG A 90 -15.68 -10.24 8.90
CA ARG A 90 -16.08 -10.59 10.27
C ARG A 90 -16.21 -9.41 11.21
N LYS A 91 -15.42 -8.36 10.99
CA LYS A 91 -15.37 -7.14 11.82
C LYS A 91 -15.84 -5.89 11.07
N GLY A 92 -16.31 -6.04 9.84
CA GLY A 92 -16.55 -4.95 8.91
C GLY A 92 -17.67 -5.23 7.91
N ARG A 93 -17.69 -4.47 6.82
CA ARG A 93 -18.71 -4.47 5.77
C ARG A 93 -18.15 -4.86 4.39
N GLY A 94 -16.95 -5.44 4.37
CA GLY A 94 -16.24 -5.91 3.19
C GLY A 94 -15.19 -4.94 2.64
N LEU A 95 -14.25 -5.49 1.86
CA LEU A 95 -13.05 -4.79 1.36
C LEU A 95 -13.36 -3.50 0.59
N ARG A 96 -14.41 -3.50 -0.23
CA ARG A 96 -14.80 -2.32 -1.02
C ARG A 96 -15.29 -1.16 -0.16
N ARG A 97 -16.06 -1.43 0.89
CA ARG A 97 -16.67 -0.38 1.73
C ARG A 97 -15.72 0.13 2.80
N ASP A 98 -14.91 -0.76 3.36
CA ASP A 98 -14.08 -0.46 4.51
C ASP A 98 -12.66 -0.04 4.13
N PHE A 99 -12.09 -0.66 3.09
CA PHE A 99 -10.72 -0.40 2.63
C PHE A 99 -10.68 0.20 1.22
N ALA A 100 -11.86 0.59 0.70
CA ALA A 100 -12.01 1.24 -0.60
C ALA A 100 -11.38 0.49 -1.79
N LEU A 101 -11.38 -0.84 -1.71
CA LEU A 101 -10.99 -1.72 -2.81
C LEU A 101 -11.99 -1.56 -3.97
N SER A 102 -11.68 -0.63 -4.86
CA SER A 102 -12.41 -0.33 -6.08
C SER A 102 -11.49 0.30 -7.11
N ALA A 103 -11.78 0.08 -8.38
CA ALA A 103 -11.00 0.59 -9.50
C ALA A 103 -11.91 1.03 -10.65
N LYS A 104 -11.40 1.93 -11.49
CA LYS A 104 -11.96 2.37 -12.76
C LYS A 104 -10.87 2.30 -13.84
N PRO A 105 -11.20 2.14 -15.13
CA PRO A 105 -10.19 2.15 -16.20
C PRO A 105 -9.31 3.40 -16.22
N SER A 106 -9.87 4.57 -15.87
CA SER A 106 -9.14 5.83 -15.73
C SER A 106 -8.00 5.79 -14.70
N ASP A 107 -8.08 4.86 -13.74
CA ASP A 107 -7.09 4.73 -12.68
C ASP A 107 -5.75 4.23 -13.21
N LEU A 108 -5.72 3.56 -14.37
CA LEU A 108 -4.49 3.19 -15.06
C LEU A 108 -3.72 4.43 -15.54
N GLY A 109 -4.43 5.41 -16.12
CA GLY A 109 -3.82 6.66 -16.58
C GLY A 109 -3.25 7.48 -15.43
N LEU A 110 -4.01 7.61 -14.33
CA LEU A 110 -3.52 8.27 -13.12
C LEU A 110 -2.36 7.47 -12.50
N GLY A 111 -2.45 6.15 -12.47
CA GLY A 111 -1.40 5.26 -11.98
C GLY A 111 -0.08 5.45 -12.74
N ALA A 112 -0.13 5.56 -14.07
CA ALA A 112 1.03 5.82 -14.90
C ALA A 112 1.67 7.19 -14.60
N VAL A 113 0.86 8.24 -14.43
CA VAL A 113 1.37 9.57 -14.04
C VAL A 113 2.06 9.52 -12.68
N LEU A 114 1.47 8.84 -11.70
CA LEU A 114 2.04 8.67 -10.37
C LEU A 114 3.30 7.81 -10.38
N MET A 115 3.35 6.77 -11.22
CA MET A 115 4.54 5.95 -11.43
C MET A 115 5.70 6.79 -11.99
N ILE A 116 5.46 7.58 -13.03
CA ILE A 116 6.50 8.47 -13.60
C ILE A 116 6.96 9.50 -12.56
N ALA A 117 6.04 10.19 -11.90
CA ALA A 117 6.38 11.19 -10.89
C ALA A 117 7.14 10.57 -9.71
N GLY A 118 6.71 9.40 -9.25
CA GLY A 118 7.36 8.64 -8.19
C GLY A 118 8.76 8.20 -8.58
N MET A 119 8.95 7.66 -9.80
CA MET A 119 10.25 7.23 -10.31
C MET A 119 11.24 8.38 -10.48
N LEU A 120 10.78 9.54 -10.95
CA LEU A 120 11.63 10.74 -11.02
C LEU A 120 12.09 11.20 -9.64
N GLY A 121 11.16 11.27 -8.67
CA GLY A 121 11.50 11.62 -7.29
C GLY A 121 12.42 10.59 -6.63
N ALA A 122 12.14 9.30 -6.84
CA ALA A 122 12.95 8.19 -6.37
C ALA A 122 14.36 8.21 -6.95
N GLY A 123 14.52 8.54 -8.23
CA GLY A 123 15.84 8.67 -8.87
C GLY A 123 16.67 9.80 -8.28
N ILE A 124 16.05 10.95 -7.99
CA ILE A 124 16.74 12.09 -7.33
C ILE A 124 17.18 11.70 -5.92
N VAL A 125 16.27 11.12 -5.12
CA VAL A 125 16.59 10.70 -3.74
C VAL A 125 17.59 9.55 -3.75
N GLY A 126 17.47 8.60 -4.66
CA GLY A 126 18.41 7.49 -4.83
C GLY A 126 19.81 7.98 -5.17
N ALA A 127 19.96 8.92 -6.11
CA ALA A 127 21.24 9.53 -6.43
C ALA A 127 21.86 10.27 -5.21
N PHE A 128 21.03 10.97 -4.44
CA PHE A 128 21.47 11.60 -3.20
C PHE A 128 21.91 10.57 -2.15
N MET A 129 21.18 9.46 -1.99
CA MET A 129 21.56 8.40 -1.05
C MET A 129 22.84 7.68 -1.48
N ILE A 130 23.04 7.44 -2.79
CA ILE A 130 24.30 6.91 -3.32
C ILE A 130 25.46 7.85 -2.98
N TRP A 131 25.29 9.15 -3.22
CA TRP A 131 26.31 10.14 -2.86
C TRP A 131 26.59 10.19 -1.35
N LEU A 132 25.57 10.02 -0.52
CA LEU A 132 25.68 10.10 0.94
C LEU A 132 26.32 8.85 1.57
N PHE A 133 26.02 7.67 1.05
CA PHE A 133 26.41 6.38 1.63
C PHE A 133 27.48 5.64 0.82
N ASP A 134 27.87 6.14 -0.34
CA ASP A 134 28.80 5.51 -1.30
C ASP A 134 28.37 4.09 -1.72
N SER A 135 27.05 3.84 -1.73
CA SER A 135 26.48 2.56 -2.14
C SER A 135 25.07 2.72 -2.69
N ALA A 136 24.68 1.84 -3.63
CA ALA A 136 23.32 1.78 -4.12
C ALA A 136 22.37 1.19 -3.06
N PRO A 137 21.09 1.63 -3.01
CA PRO A 137 20.07 0.96 -2.22
C PRO A 137 19.85 -0.47 -2.72
N SER A 138 19.65 -1.41 -1.80
CA SER A 138 19.27 -2.79 -2.16
C SER A 138 17.86 -2.83 -2.76
N ALA A 139 17.63 -3.61 -3.81
CA ALA A 139 16.32 -3.90 -4.35
C ALA A 139 15.88 -5.30 -3.89
N SER A 140 15.51 -5.49 -2.61
CA SER A 140 15.48 -6.84 -1.99
C SER A 140 14.79 -7.98 -2.76
N VAL A 141 13.75 -7.77 -3.55
CA VAL A 141 13.15 -8.85 -4.36
C VAL A 141 13.93 -9.09 -5.66
N ALA A 142 14.47 -8.04 -6.27
CA ALA A 142 15.36 -8.16 -7.42
C ALA A 142 16.72 -8.73 -7.00
N ASP A 143 17.30 -8.28 -5.88
CA ASP A 143 18.57 -8.81 -5.37
C ASP A 143 18.45 -10.30 -5.01
N LEU A 144 17.36 -10.72 -4.36
CA LEU A 144 17.10 -12.13 -4.09
C LEU A 144 16.92 -12.94 -5.39
N ALA A 145 16.38 -12.31 -6.42
CA ALA A 145 16.19 -12.93 -7.72
C ALA A 145 17.50 -13.04 -8.51
N GLU A 146 18.37 -12.03 -8.43
CA GLU A 146 19.73 -12.04 -8.98
C GLU A 146 20.60 -13.08 -8.26
N GLU A 147 20.58 -13.12 -6.93
CA GLU A 147 21.27 -14.13 -6.13
C GLU A 147 20.78 -15.55 -6.47
N SER A 148 19.46 -15.73 -6.65
CA SER A 148 18.89 -17.00 -7.11
C SER A 148 19.22 -17.32 -8.56
N ALA A 149 19.56 -16.34 -9.39
CA ALA A 149 19.90 -16.53 -10.79
C ALA A 149 21.39 -16.86 -10.99
N ASP A 150 22.23 -16.62 -9.98
CA ASP A 150 23.69 -16.73 -10.09
C ASP A 150 24.10 -18.16 -10.53
N GLY A 151 24.51 -18.27 -11.79
CA GLY A 151 24.92 -19.51 -12.47
C GLY A 151 23.91 -20.17 -13.42
N GLY A 152 22.64 -19.72 -13.49
CA GLY A 152 21.56 -20.42 -14.23
C GLY A 152 20.80 -19.64 -15.30
N GLY A 153 20.90 -18.30 -15.33
CA GLY A 153 20.15 -17.45 -16.26
C GLY A 153 18.65 -17.42 -15.98
N LEU A 154 17.85 -16.94 -16.95
CA LEU A 154 16.40 -16.86 -16.83
C LEU A 154 15.73 -18.23 -16.58
N THR A 155 14.96 -18.33 -15.49
CA THR A 155 14.17 -19.52 -15.16
C THR A 155 12.67 -19.22 -15.08
N ILE A 156 11.82 -20.25 -15.24
CA ILE A 156 10.37 -20.13 -15.06
C ILE A 156 10.01 -19.60 -13.67
N TRP A 157 10.80 -19.90 -12.65
CA TRP A 157 10.57 -19.46 -11.28
C TRP A 157 10.78 -17.96 -11.10
N LEU A 158 11.77 -17.39 -11.80
CA LEU A 158 12.00 -15.94 -11.84
C LEU A 158 10.89 -15.21 -12.59
N VAL A 159 10.33 -15.81 -13.66
CA VAL A 159 9.14 -15.28 -14.33
C VAL A 159 7.92 -15.30 -13.40
N LEU A 160 7.71 -16.38 -12.66
CA LEU A 160 6.62 -16.47 -11.68
C LEU A 160 6.79 -15.46 -10.54
N LEU A 161 8.01 -15.28 -10.05
CA LEU A 161 8.34 -14.25 -9.06
C LEU A 161 8.05 -12.85 -9.61
N ALA A 162 8.47 -12.55 -10.84
CA ALA A 162 8.23 -11.26 -11.48
C ALA A 162 6.73 -10.97 -11.60
N VAL A 163 5.91 -11.94 -12.01
CA VAL A 163 4.45 -11.80 -12.07
C VAL A 163 3.87 -11.56 -10.67
N LEU A 164 4.30 -12.34 -9.68
CA LEU A 164 3.87 -12.20 -8.28
C LEU A 164 4.21 -10.80 -7.71
N ALA A 165 5.46 -10.38 -7.89
CA ALA A 165 6.01 -9.11 -7.42
C ALA A 165 5.37 -7.89 -8.10
N SER A 166 4.90 -8.06 -9.33
CA SER A 166 4.24 -7.00 -10.10
C SER A 166 2.71 -6.96 -9.92
N THR A 167 2.12 -7.96 -9.26
CA THR A 167 0.66 -8.07 -9.14
C THR A 167 0.20 -8.26 -7.69
N LEU A 168 0.44 -9.43 -7.11
CA LEU A 168 -0.06 -9.78 -5.78
C LEU A 168 0.58 -8.93 -4.69
N VAL A 169 1.90 -8.69 -4.78
CA VAL A 169 2.63 -7.83 -3.83
C VAL A 169 1.99 -6.43 -3.77
N PRO A 170 1.91 -5.64 -4.87
CA PRO A 170 1.23 -4.35 -4.88
C PRO A 170 -0.21 -4.42 -4.37
N LEU A 171 -0.97 -5.44 -4.77
CA LEU A 171 -2.36 -5.57 -4.35
C LEU A 171 -2.49 -5.70 -2.82
N VAL A 172 -1.71 -6.60 -2.21
CA VAL A 172 -1.77 -6.85 -0.77
C VAL A 172 -1.19 -5.69 0.00
N GLU A 173 -0.05 -5.14 -0.42
CA GLU A 173 0.58 -4.00 0.26
C GLU A 173 -0.32 -2.76 0.22
N GLU A 174 -0.92 -2.42 -0.93
CA GLU A 174 -1.84 -1.29 -1.00
C GLU A 174 -3.11 -1.52 -0.18
N LEU A 175 -3.59 -2.76 -0.10
CA LEU A 175 -4.71 -3.10 0.78
C LEU A 175 -4.33 -2.95 2.27
N VAL A 176 -3.09 -3.27 2.66
CA VAL A 176 -2.56 -3.04 4.01
C VAL A 176 -2.44 -1.54 4.28
N PHE A 177 -1.67 -0.81 3.48
CA PHE A 177 -1.26 0.56 3.81
C PHE A 177 -2.30 1.61 3.42
N ARG A 178 -2.85 1.55 2.21
CA ARG A 178 -3.79 2.55 1.67
C ARG A 178 -5.25 2.16 1.91
N GLY A 179 -5.47 0.90 2.27
CA GLY A 179 -6.74 0.34 2.73
C GLY A 179 -6.85 0.35 4.26
N LEU A 180 -6.33 -0.68 4.91
CA LEU A 180 -6.52 -0.94 6.35
C LEU A 180 -5.91 0.16 7.24
N TRP A 181 -4.62 0.46 7.09
CA TRP A 181 -3.94 1.51 7.86
C TRP A 181 -4.55 2.88 7.63
N TRP A 182 -4.77 3.25 6.36
CA TRP A 182 -5.42 4.50 5.99
C TRP A 182 -6.78 4.65 6.66
N SER A 183 -7.68 3.68 6.46
CA SER A 183 -9.03 3.74 7.01
C SER A 183 -9.03 3.68 8.55
N ALA A 184 -8.09 2.97 9.17
CA ALA A 184 -7.95 2.93 10.63
C ALA A 184 -7.52 4.29 11.22
N LEU A 185 -6.63 5.03 10.55
CA LEU A 185 -6.24 6.39 10.94
C LEU A 185 -7.35 7.40 10.67
N GLU A 186 -8.07 7.25 9.56
CA GLU A 186 -9.23 8.06 9.21
C GLU A 186 -10.36 7.91 10.24
N LYS A 187 -10.65 6.67 10.70
CA LYS A 187 -11.58 6.40 11.81
C LYS A 187 -11.19 7.10 13.12
N ARG A 188 -9.90 7.42 13.31
CA ARG A 188 -9.39 8.16 14.48
C ARG A 188 -9.40 9.68 14.26
N GLY A 189 -9.93 10.17 13.14
CA GLY A 189 -10.07 11.59 12.84
C GLY A 189 -8.82 12.24 12.26
N MET A 190 -7.81 11.46 11.84
CA MET A 190 -6.62 12.02 11.20
C MET A 190 -6.96 12.56 9.80
N LYS A 191 -6.43 13.73 9.44
CA LYS A 191 -6.67 14.33 8.10
C LYS A 191 -5.91 13.56 7.02
N SER A 192 -6.48 13.43 5.84
CA SER A 192 -5.97 12.59 4.74
C SER A 192 -4.53 12.87 4.31
N HIS A 193 -4.05 14.12 4.36
CA HIS A 193 -2.65 14.44 4.05
C HIS A 193 -1.67 13.92 5.12
N TRP A 194 -2.07 13.95 6.40
CA TRP A 194 -1.28 13.35 7.48
C TRP A 194 -1.32 11.82 7.43
N ILE A 195 -2.45 11.24 6.99
CA ILE A 195 -2.54 9.80 6.75
C ILE A 195 -1.60 9.38 5.60
N LEU A 196 -1.56 10.14 4.51
CA LEU A 196 -0.62 9.91 3.41
C LEU A 196 0.83 9.89 3.91
N LEU A 197 1.22 10.92 4.66
CA LEU A 197 2.56 11.01 5.24
C LEU A 197 2.84 9.82 6.16
N THR A 198 1.92 9.52 7.08
CA THR A 198 2.09 8.47 8.09
C THR A 198 2.18 7.09 7.46
N THR A 199 1.27 6.74 6.55
CA THR A 199 1.27 5.41 5.91
C THR A 199 2.49 5.23 5.00
N SER A 200 2.97 6.30 4.34
CA SER A 200 4.21 6.25 3.55
C SER A 200 5.45 6.11 4.42
N LEU A 201 5.50 6.77 5.59
CA LEU A 201 6.57 6.59 6.58
C LEU A 201 6.60 5.18 7.16
N VAL A 202 5.44 4.63 7.56
CA VAL A 202 5.34 3.26 8.07
C VAL A 202 5.77 2.26 6.99
N PHE A 203 5.30 2.45 5.75
CA PHE A 203 5.71 1.63 4.61
C PHE A 203 7.22 1.68 4.38
N ALA A 204 7.85 2.85 4.42
CA ALA A 204 9.29 2.99 4.29
C ALA A 204 10.07 2.35 5.46
N ALA A 205 9.60 2.57 6.70
CA ALA A 205 10.31 2.14 7.90
C ALA A 205 10.42 0.62 8.03
N ILE A 206 9.43 -0.13 7.52
CA ILE A 206 9.46 -1.60 7.58
C ILE A 206 10.50 -2.25 6.64
N HIS A 207 11.14 -1.46 5.76
CA HIS A 207 12.19 -1.93 4.86
C HIS A 207 13.59 -1.85 5.47
N VAL A 208 13.73 -1.28 6.68
CA VAL A 208 14.88 -1.30 7.62
C VAL A 208 16.24 -0.79 7.13
N GLU A 209 16.48 -0.69 5.83
CA GLU A 209 17.70 -0.16 5.23
C GLU A 209 17.54 1.35 4.95
N PRO A 210 18.39 2.23 5.53
CA PRO A 210 18.22 3.67 5.40
C PRO A 210 18.15 4.20 3.96
N GLN A 211 19.06 3.77 3.06
CA GLN A 211 19.07 4.25 1.67
C GLN A 211 17.76 3.87 0.97
N ARG A 212 17.35 2.61 1.11
CA ARG A 212 16.15 2.07 0.50
C ARG A 212 14.88 2.65 1.10
N SER A 213 14.81 2.80 2.41
CA SER A 213 13.66 3.42 3.09
C SER A 213 13.41 4.85 2.59
N ALA A 214 14.46 5.64 2.31
CA ALA A 214 14.29 6.98 1.76
C ALA A 214 13.66 6.97 0.36
N VAL A 215 14.10 6.06 -0.51
CA VAL A 215 13.54 5.89 -1.86
C VAL A 215 12.09 5.39 -1.77
N ILE A 216 11.83 4.37 -0.96
CA ILE A 216 10.50 3.79 -0.75
C ILE A 216 9.54 4.80 -0.14
N PHE A 217 10.01 5.72 0.70
CA PHE A 217 9.18 6.79 1.23
C PHE A 217 8.62 7.67 0.10
N VAL A 218 9.47 8.09 -0.85
CA VAL A 218 9.04 8.90 -2.00
C VAL A 218 8.07 8.14 -2.90
N LEU A 219 8.36 6.87 -3.20
CA LEU A 219 7.46 6.01 -3.97
C LEU A 219 6.13 5.84 -3.24
N GLY A 220 6.17 5.62 -1.92
CA GLY A 220 4.99 5.49 -1.08
C GLY A 220 4.11 6.74 -1.06
N MET A 221 4.73 7.93 -1.06
CA MET A 221 4.02 9.21 -1.19
C MET A 221 3.34 9.34 -2.56
N ALA A 222 4.04 8.99 -3.65
CA ALA A 222 3.49 9.04 -5.00
C ALA A 222 2.32 8.07 -5.19
N VAL A 223 2.50 6.80 -4.79
CA VAL A 223 1.45 5.77 -4.84
C VAL A 223 0.25 6.17 -3.97
N GLY A 224 0.51 6.60 -2.74
CA GLY A 224 -0.54 7.03 -1.80
C GLY A 224 -1.31 8.28 -2.26
N ALA A 225 -0.70 9.15 -3.08
CA ALA A 225 -1.39 10.31 -3.66
C ALA A 225 -2.58 9.88 -4.54
N GLY A 226 -2.53 8.71 -5.16
CA GLY A 226 -3.66 8.14 -5.91
C GLY A 226 -4.87 7.85 -5.03
N ARG A 227 -4.63 7.29 -3.84
CA ARG A 227 -5.65 7.08 -2.80
C ARG A 227 -6.21 8.41 -2.31
N LEU A 228 -5.33 9.38 -2.04
CA LEU A 228 -5.71 10.73 -1.60
C LEU A 228 -6.60 11.45 -2.63
N ALA A 229 -6.23 11.40 -3.91
CA ALA A 229 -6.91 12.13 -4.97
C ALA A 229 -8.28 11.55 -5.34
N THR A 230 -8.44 10.23 -5.23
CA THR A 230 -9.62 9.54 -5.79
C THR A 230 -10.54 8.91 -4.76
N GLY A 231 -10.10 8.75 -3.52
CA GLY A 231 -10.86 8.04 -2.51
C GLY A 231 -11.06 6.55 -2.83
N ARG A 232 -10.20 5.94 -3.66
CA ARG A 232 -10.17 4.49 -3.94
C ARG A 232 -8.75 3.93 -4.11
N LEU A 233 -8.60 2.61 -4.01
CA LEU A 233 -7.30 1.94 -4.13
C LEU A 233 -6.78 1.79 -5.56
N GLY A 234 -7.66 1.78 -6.57
CA GLY A 234 -7.33 1.51 -7.96
C GLY A 234 -6.06 2.23 -8.48
N PRO A 235 -5.94 3.57 -8.34
CA PRO A 235 -4.77 4.29 -8.84
C PRO A 235 -3.48 3.94 -8.10
N ALA A 236 -3.57 3.67 -6.79
CA ALA A 236 -2.42 3.30 -5.98
C ALA A 236 -1.91 1.90 -6.37
N ILE A 237 -2.82 0.92 -6.50
CA ILE A 237 -2.48 -0.43 -6.97
C ILE A 237 -1.88 -0.36 -8.37
N ALA A 238 -2.45 0.43 -9.29
CA ALA A 238 -1.94 0.57 -10.64
C ALA A 238 -0.53 1.18 -10.66
N ALA A 239 -0.30 2.29 -9.96
CA ALA A 239 1.02 2.93 -9.88
C ALA A 239 2.07 1.96 -9.30
N HIS A 240 1.75 1.29 -8.20
CA HIS A 240 2.65 0.36 -7.52
C HIS A 240 2.95 -0.87 -8.38
N ALA A 241 1.94 -1.45 -9.02
CA ALA A 241 2.12 -2.56 -9.97
C ALA A 241 2.99 -2.17 -11.16
N MET A 242 2.84 -0.95 -11.70
CA MET A 242 3.69 -0.46 -12.79
C MET A 242 5.14 -0.24 -12.32
N ILE A 243 5.34 0.33 -11.13
CA ILE A 243 6.67 0.51 -10.51
C ILE A 243 7.40 -0.83 -10.35
N ASN A 244 6.75 -1.81 -9.73
CA ASN A 244 7.33 -3.14 -9.53
C ASN A 244 7.49 -3.87 -10.87
N GLY A 245 6.50 -3.76 -11.76
CA GLY A 245 6.53 -4.35 -13.09
C GLY A 245 7.68 -3.86 -13.94
N THR A 246 7.97 -2.56 -13.93
CA THR A 246 9.14 -2.01 -14.62
C THR A 246 10.44 -2.55 -14.04
N SER A 247 10.55 -2.63 -12.72
CA SER A 247 11.76 -3.15 -12.04
C SER A 247 12.00 -4.63 -12.37
N MET A 248 10.95 -5.45 -12.28
CA MET A 248 11.02 -6.87 -12.62
C MET A 248 11.27 -7.10 -14.11
N LEU A 249 10.72 -6.25 -15.00
CA LEU A 249 10.97 -6.36 -16.43
C LEU A 249 12.45 -6.11 -16.75
N PHE A 250 13.07 -5.10 -16.15
CA PHE A 250 14.50 -4.85 -16.36
C PHE A 250 15.35 -6.02 -15.89
N LEU A 251 15.05 -6.58 -14.72
CA LEU A 251 15.71 -7.79 -14.22
C LEU A 251 15.58 -8.96 -15.21
N LEU A 252 14.38 -9.23 -15.73
CA LEU A 252 14.18 -10.35 -16.67
C LEU A 252 14.93 -10.15 -17.99
N ILE A 253 15.10 -8.91 -18.45
CA ILE A 253 15.89 -8.58 -19.65
C ILE A 253 17.39 -8.76 -19.38
N GLU A 254 17.85 -8.44 -18.17
CA GLU A 254 19.26 -8.61 -17.79
C GLU A 254 19.66 -10.09 -17.70
N LEU A 255 18.72 -10.96 -17.31
CA LEU A 255 18.94 -12.40 -17.15
C LEU A 255 18.70 -13.23 -18.42
N SER A 256 18.24 -12.62 -19.52
CA SER A 256 17.94 -13.28 -20.79
C SER A 256 19.13 -13.30 -21.76
#